data_AF-A0A426X1X1-F1
#
_entry.id   AF-A0A426X1X1-F1
#
_cell.length_a   1.000
_cell.length_b   1.000
_cell.length_c   1.000
_cell.angle_alpha   90.00
_cell.angle_beta   90.00
_cell.angle_gamma   90.00
#
_symmetry.space_group_name_H-M   'P 1'
#
loop_
_entity.id
_entity.type
_entity.pdbx_description
1 polymer ?
#
loop_
_entity_poly.entity_id
_entity_poly.type
_entity_poly.pdbx_seq_one_letter_code
_entity_poly.pdbx_strand_id
1 'polypeptide(L)'
;MAHSSFPSFLLLSHFLLSLFAPGAVGSPGHHGPANHNYRDALSKSILFFEGQRSGRLPANQRMTWRRNSGLSDGSAMNARDNVKFGFPMAFTTTMLSWSVIEFGGMMKGELENARAAVRWATDYLLKATAHPNTIYVQVGDPNKDHACWERPEDMDTPRTVYKVDSSNPGSEVAAETAAALAAASLVFRKSDPAYSRLLRNRAISVI
;
A
#
# COMPACT_ATOMS: atom_id res chain seq x y z
N MET A 1 34.73 -89.29 -12.42
CA MET A 1 33.77 -88.34 -13.02
C MET A 1 33.10 -87.61 -11.88
N ALA A 2 33.27 -86.29 -11.85
CA ALA A 2 33.29 -85.49 -10.64
C ALA A 2 32.01 -84.67 -10.42
N HIS A 3 31.55 -84.69 -9.17
CA HIS A 3 30.85 -83.67 -8.39
C HIS A 3 29.61 -82.96 -8.95
N SER A 4 28.49 -83.28 -8.31
CA SER A 4 27.21 -82.58 -8.29
C SER A 4 27.19 -81.42 -7.27
N SER A 5 26.74 -80.26 -7.75
CA SER A 5 25.78 -79.30 -7.16
C SER A 5 26.03 -78.67 -5.78
N PHE A 6 26.19 -77.34 -5.77
CA PHE A 6 25.51 -76.42 -4.82
C PHE A 6 25.19 -75.07 -5.52
N PRO A 7 24.13 -74.34 -5.10
CA PRO A 7 23.52 -73.22 -5.81
C PRO A 7 23.93 -71.86 -5.22
N SER A 8 23.80 -70.77 -5.99
CA SER A 8 23.47 -69.40 -5.53
C SER A 8 23.61 -68.45 -6.73
N PHE A 9 22.48 -67.95 -7.24
CA PHE A 9 21.88 -66.66 -6.89
C PHE A 9 22.51 -65.47 -7.63
N LEU A 10 21.63 -64.81 -8.40
CA LEU A 10 21.65 -63.40 -8.78
C LEU A 10 22.83 -62.93 -9.62
N LEU A 11 22.59 -62.81 -10.93
CA LEU A 11 22.90 -61.59 -11.69
C LEU A 11 22.31 -61.73 -13.10
N LEU A 12 21.83 -60.60 -13.64
CA LEU A 12 21.23 -60.37 -14.97
C LEU A 12 19.77 -60.80 -15.17
N SER A 13 18.86 -59.89 -14.84
CA SER A 13 17.74 -59.58 -15.75
C SER A 13 17.32 -58.12 -15.60
N HIS A 14 18.16 -57.21 -16.09
CA HIS A 14 17.76 -55.83 -16.38
C HIS A 14 18.13 -55.56 -17.82
N PHE A 15 17.33 -56.06 -18.75
CA PHE A 15 17.06 -55.44 -20.05
C PHE A 15 16.06 -56.32 -20.79
N LEU A 16 15.09 -55.70 -21.45
CA LEU A 16 14.05 -56.31 -22.30
C LEU A 16 12.80 -56.81 -21.56
N LEU A 17 12.00 -55.87 -21.03
CA LEU A 17 10.54 -55.92 -21.17
C LEU A 17 9.94 -54.51 -21.06
N SER A 18 10.45 -53.59 -21.88
CA SER A 18 9.89 -52.27 -22.11
C SER A 18 9.11 -52.29 -23.43
N LEU A 19 7.90 -52.84 -23.43
CA LEU A 19 6.84 -52.59 -24.42
C LEU A 19 5.57 -53.24 -23.87
N PHE A 20 4.53 -52.44 -23.65
CA PHE A 20 3.20 -52.80 -23.09
C PHE A 20 3.00 -52.71 -21.57
N ALA A 21 3.38 -51.59 -20.97
CA ALA A 21 2.62 -51.06 -19.83
C ALA A 21 1.74 -49.90 -20.32
N PRO A 22 0.41 -49.91 -20.14
CA PRO A 22 -0.40 -48.74 -20.42
C PRO A 22 0.02 -47.65 -19.43
N GLY A 23 0.66 -46.61 -19.96
CA GLY A 23 1.00 -45.45 -19.16
C GLY A 23 -0.27 -44.84 -18.58
N ALA A 24 -0.39 -44.87 -17.26
CA ALA A 24 -1.21 -43.89 -16.56
C ALA A 24 -0.52 -42.54 -16.74
N VAL A 25 -0.73 -41.91 -17.90
CA VAL A 25 -0.57 -40.46 -18.03
C VAL A 25 -1.62 -39.91 -17.09
N GLY A 26 -1.18 -39.52 -15.88
CA GLY A 26 -1.99 -38.67 -15.03
C GLY A 26 -2.42 -37.49 -15.88
N SER A 27 -3.72 -37.39 -16.16
CA SER A 27 -4.27 -36.16 -16.74
C SER A 27 -3.73 -35.02 -15.88
N PRO A 28 -3.21 -33.92 -16.47
CA PRO A 28 -2.96 -32.73 -15.69
C PRO A 28 -4.30 -32.43 -15.02
N GLY A 29 -4.34 -32.58 -13.69
CA GLY A 29 -5.52 -32.24 -12.93
C GLY A 29 -5.85 -30.83 -13.36
N HIS A 30 -7.03 -30.63 -13.95
CA HIS A 30 -7.53 -29.30 -14.19
C HIS A 30 -7.50 -28.63 -12.82
N HIS A 31 -6.54 -27.73 -12.60
CA HIS A 31 -6.56 -26.82 -11.50
C HIS A 31 -7.82 -25.98 -11.74
N GLY A 32 -8.95 -26.40 -11.14
CA GLY A 32 -10.10 -25.53 -11.01
C GLY A 32 -9.64 -24.19 -10.43
N PRO A 33 -10.30 -23.08 -10.74
CA PRO A 33 -9.85 -21.76 -10.32
C PRO A 33 -9.54 -21.80 -8.82
N ALA A 34 -8.30 -21.42 -8.47
CA ALA A 34 -7.89 -21.37 -7.08
C ALA A 34 -8.88 -20.47 -6.33
N ASN A 35 -9.53 -21.00 -5.30
CA ASN A 35 -10.40 -20.21 -4.44
C ASN A 35 -9.51 -19.26 -3.63
N HIS A 36 -9.29 -18.05 -4.16
CA HIS A 36 -8.54 -17.02 -3.47
C HIS A 36 -9.31 -16.50 -2.26
N ASN A 37 -8.63 -16.35 -1.12
CA ASN A 37 -9.23 -15.76 0.07
C ASN A 37 -9.24 -14.23 -0.04
N TYR A 38 -10.25 -13.68 -0.69
CA TYR A 38 -10.37 -12.22 -0.89
C TYR A 38 -10.55 -11.43 0.41
N ARG A 39 -11.05 -12.06 1.47
CA ARG A 39 -11.13 -11.42 2.80
C ARG A 39 -9.74 -11.18 3.36
N ASP A 40 -8.88 -12.20 3.34
CA ASP A 40 -7.48 -12.09 3.77
C ASP A 40 -6.70 -11.10 2.89
N ALA A 41 -6.91 -11.15 1.56
CA ALA A 41 -6.32 -10.19 0.64
C ALA A 41 -6.72 -8.73 0.95
N LEU A 42 -8.00 -8.47 1.20
CA LEU A 42 -8.50 -7.14 1.58
C LEU A 42 -7.89 -6.69 2.92
N SER A 43 -7.90 -7.54 3.95
CA SER A 43 -7.31 -7.21 5.25
C SER A 43 -5.84 -6.83 5.14
N LYS A 44 -5.06 -7.57 4.35
CA LYS A 44 -3.64 -7.27 4.11
C LYS A 44 -3.45 -6.00 3.28
N SER A 45 -4.29 -5.79 2.26
CA SER A 45 -4.27 -4.57 1.45
C SER A 45 -4.57 -3.31 2.28
N ILE A 46 -5.50 -3.38 3.24
CA ILE A 46 -5.76 -2.25 4.15
C ILE A 46 -4.62 -2.08 5.16
N LEU A 47 -4.08 -3.19 5.70
CA LEU A 47 -2.93 -3.17 6.62
C LEU A 47 -1.68 -2.54 5.98
N PHE A 48 -1.49 -2.70 4.68
CA PHE A 48 -0.40 -2.06 3.93
C PHE A 48 -0.36 -0.54 4.14
N PHE A 49 -1.52 0.14 4.17
CA PHE A 49 -1.55 1.59 4.42
C PHE A 49 -1.01 1.99 5.80
N GLU A 50 -1.15 1.14 6.83
CA GLU A 50 -0.51 1.38 8.12
C GLU A 50 1.01 1.25 8.03
N GLY A 51 1.48 0.30 7.23
CA GLY A 51 2.90 0.11 6.92
C GLY A 51 3.53 1.28 6.17
N GLN A 52 2.74 2.13 5.51
CA GLN A 52 3.22 3.30 4.75
C GLN A 52 3.12 4.63 5.52
N ARG A 53 2.66 4.65 6.77
CA ARG A 53 2.49 5.90 7.54
C ARG A 53 3.83 6.58 7.80
N SER A 54 3.82 7.91 7.81
CA SER A 54 4.96 8.75 8.21
C SER A 54 4.47 9.83 9.16
N GLY A 55 5.30 10.23 10.12
CA GLY A 55 4.95 11.11 11.24
C GLY A 55 4.90 10.34 12.56
N ARG A 56 4.25 10.94 13.55
CA ARG A 56 3.99 10.31 14.84
C ARG A 56 2.87 9.28 14.70
N LEU A 57 3.21 8.01 14.87
CA LEU A 57 2.27 6.90 14.74
C LEU A 57 1.29 6.85 15.92
N PRO A 58 0.04 6.40 15.69
CA PRO A 58 -0.93 6.24 16.76
C PRO A 58 -0.60 5.01 17.61
N ALA A 59 -0.90 5.07 18.91
CA ALA A 59 -0.57 4.01 19.87
C ALA A 59 -1.26 2.67 19.57
N ASN A 60 -2.36 2.69 18.83
CA ASN A 60 -3.14 1.51 18.44
C ASN A 60 -2.79 0.97 17.04
N GLN A 61 -1.65 1.37 16.45
CA GLN A 61 -1.20 0.83 15.16
C GLN A 61 -0.91 -0.69 15.24
N ARG A 62 -1.31 -1.43 14.20
CA ARG A 62 -1.13 -2.89 14.10
C ARG A 62 0.26 -3.29 13.59
N MET A 63 0.89 -2.46 12.75
CA MET A 63 2.26 -2.69 12.26
C MET A 63 3.31 -2.35 13.32
N THR A 64 3.70 -3.35 14.13
CA THR A 64 4.60 -3.21 15.30
C THR A 64 6.07 -2.99 14.96
N TRP A 65 6.49 -3.29 13.74
CA TRP A 65 7.87 -3.09 13.28
C TRP A 65 8.14 -1.65 12.78
N ARG A 66 7.09 -0.83 12.60
CA ARG A 66 7.18 0.60 12.26
C ARG A 66 7.24 1.47 13.52
N ARG A 67 7.98 2.58 13.47
CA ARG A 67 7.98 3.62 14.53
C ARG A 67 7.80 5.02 13.94
N ASN A 68 7.85 6.02 14.81
CA ASN A 68 7.75 7.42 14.43
C ASN A 68 8.87 7.77 13.44
N SER A 69 8.51 8.44 12.36
CA SER A 69 9.43 8.90 11.31
C SER A 69 9.03 10.30 10.84
N GLY A 70 9.95 11.05 10.21
CA GLY A 70 9.63 12.31 9.52
C GLY A 70 8.99 13.35 10.43
N LEU A 71 9.40 13.40 11.71
CA LEU A 71 8.76 14.25 12.72
C LEU A 71 9.03 15.75 12.52
N SER A 72 10.12 16.09 11.81
CA SER A 72 10.47 17.46 11.45
C SER A 72 9.84 17.94 10.13
N ASP A 73 9.05 17.10 9.45
CA ASP A 73 8.31 17.45 8.23
C ASP A 73 7.41 18.67 8.45
N GLY A 74 7.71 19.76 7.75
CA GLY A 74 6.97 21.03 7.86
C GLY A 74 7.51 22.03 8.90
N SER A 75 8.63 21.72 9.58
CA SER A 75 9.38 22.68 10.39
C SER A 75 10.52 23.33 9.59
N ALA A 76 10.93 24.54 9.94
CA ALA A 76 11.97 25.30 9.22
C ALA A 76 13.36 24.62 9.19
N MET A 77 13.55 23.54 9.94
CA MET A 77 14.78 22.75 9.96
C MET A 77 14.52 21.34 9.44
N ASN A 78 14.96 21.10 8.21
CA ASN A 78 15.36 19.83 7.63
C ASN A 78 14.61 18.59 8.16
N ALA A 79 13.56 18.27 7.43
CA ALA A 79 12.94 16.97 7.45
C ALA A 79 13.92 15.91 6.89
N ARG A 80 13.89 14.64 7.37
CA ARG A 80 14.71 13.51 6.86
C ARG A 80 13.88 12.33 6.33
N ASP A 81 14.29 11.73 5.20
CA ASP A 81 13.77 10.69 4.23
C ASP A 81 12.27 10.20 4.19
N ASN A 82 11.90 9.38 3.19
CA ASN A 82 10.55 8.91 2.75
C ASN A 82 9.80 9.95 1.93
N VAL A 83 10.20 10.16 0.68
CA VAL A 83 9.57 11.18 -0.17
C VAL A 83 8.05 11.06 -0.12
N LYS A 84 7.38 12.17 0.22
CA LYS A 84 5.92 12.25 0.21
C LYS A 84 5.47 12.85 -1.10
N PHE A 85 5.19 12.01 -2.10
CA PHE A 85 4.65 12.47 -3.38
C PHE A 85 3.14 12.74 -3.24
N GLY A 86 2.77 14.03 -3.30
CA GLY A 86 1.40 14.49 -3.07
C GLY A 86 0.40 14.00 -4.12
N PHE A 87 0.78 13.97 -5.40
CA PHE A 87 -0.11 13.55 -6.47
C PHE A 87 -0.55 12.07 -6.38
N PRO A 88 0.36 11.07 -6.30
CA PRO A 88 -0.06 9.68 -6.13
C PRO A 88 -0.72 9.42 -4.77
N MET A 89 -0.39 10.18 -3.72
CA MET A 89 -1.09 10.09 -2.43
C MET A 89 -2.54 10.56 -2.56
N ALA A 90 -2.79 11.69 -3.24
CA ALA A 90 -4.12 12.19 -3.51
C ALA A 90 -4.93 11.17 -4.34
N PHE A 91 -4.38 10.68 -5.44
CA PHE A 91 -5.00 9.63 -6.26
C PHE A 91 -5.38 8.38 -5.45
N THR A 92 -4.43 7.88 -4.66
CA THR A 92 -4.67 6.72 -3.78
C THR A 92 -5.80 6.98 -2.78
N THR A 93 -5.87 8.20 -2.25
CA THR A 93 -6.93 8.62 -1.33
C THR A 93 -8.29 8.69 -2.02
N THR A 94 -8.35 9.22 -3.25
CA THR A 94 -9.55 9.24 -4.08
C THR A 94 -10.07 7.81 -4.31
N MET A 95 -9.20 6.91 -4.77
CA MET A 95 -9.56 5.52 -5.09
C MET A 95 -9.96 4.71 -3.85
N LEU A 96 -9.26 4.89 -2.72
CA LEU A 96 -9.65 4.24 -1.46
C LEU A 96 -10.99 4.78 -0.95
N SER A 97 -11.20 6.10 -1.03
CA SER A 97 -12.49 6.72 -0.65
C SER A 97 -13.63 6.20 -1.51
N TRP A 98 -13.45 6.13 -2.82
CA TRP A 98 -14.44 5.55 -3.73
C TRP A 98 -14.72 4.09 -3.38
N SER A 99 -13.69 3.28 -3.13
CA SER A 99 -13.85 1.88 -2.70
C SER A 99 -14.67 1.76 -1.42
N VAL A 100 -14.47 2.64 -0.44
CA VAL A 100 -15.25 2.67 0.80
C VAL A 100 -16.69 3.11 0.56
N ILE A 101 -16.93 4.07 -0.33
CA ILE A 101 -18.28 4.54 -0.68
C ILE A 101 -19.08 3.42 -1.34
N GLU A 102 -18.48 2.74 -2.32
CA GLU A 102 -19.15 1.73 -3.14
C GLU A 102 -19.28 0.39 -2.39
N PHE A 103 -18.20 -0.05 -1.76
CA PHE A 103 -18.09 -1.41 -1.22
C PHE A 103 -17.95 -1.48 0.30
N GLY A 104 -18.09 -0.35 1.02
CA GLY A 104 -17.90 -0.31 2.47
C GLY A 104 -18.76 -1.29 3.26
N GLY A 105 -19.98 -1.59 2.78
CA GLY A 105 -20.86 -2.61 3.38
C GLY A 105 -20.33 -4.05 3.26
N MET A 106 -19.41 -4.30 2.32
CA MET A 106 -18.77 -5.60 2.09
C MET A 106 -17.42 -5.73 2.81
N MET A 107 -16.84 -4.64 3.32
CA MET A 107 -15.56 -4.59 4.04
C MET A 107 -15.69 -5.09 5.50
N LYS A 108 -16.25 -6.29 5.70
CA LYS A 108 -16.56 -6.86 7.02
C LYS A 108 -15.32 -6.96 7.92
N GLY A 109 -15.26 -6.11 8.94
CA GLY A 109 -14.16 -6.02 9.90
C GLY A 109 -13.00 -5.09 9.50
N GLU A 110 -12.99 -4.58 8.26
CA GLU A 110 -11.93 -3.68 7.76
C GLU A 110 -12.43 -2.27 7.45
N LEU A 111 -13.75 -2.02 7.44
CA LEU A 111 -14.31 -0.70 7.12
C LEU A 111 -13.69 0.43 7.97
N GLU A 112 -13.54 0.23 9.28
CA GLU A 112 -12.96 1.25 10.16
C GLU A 112 -11.45 1.42 9.93
N ASN A 113 -10.72 0.35 9.57
CA ASN A 113 -9.31 0.46 9.20
C ASN A 113 -9.15 1.19 7.86
N ALA A 114 -10.03 0.94 6.89
CA ALA A 114 -10.06 1.65 5.62
C ALA A 114 -10.39 3.14 5.83
N ARG A 115 -11.39 3.46 6.68
CA ARG A 115 -11.68 4.84 7.10
C ARG A 115 -10.50 5.50 7.81
N ALA A 116 -9.79 4.78 8.68
CA ALA A 116 -8.60 5.28 9.34
C ALA A 116 -7.46 5.57 8.35
N ALA A 117 -7.30 4.75 7.30
CA ALA A 117 -6.35 5.00 6.22
C ALA A 117 -6.73 6.24 5.39
N VAL A 118 -8.01 6.39 5.01
CA VAL A 118 -8.51 7.61 4.34
C VAL A 118 -8.25 8.84 5.22
N ARG A 119 -8.62 8.79 6.50
CA ARG A 119 -8.40 9.90 7.45
C ARG A 119 -6.93 10.28 7.56
N TRP A 120 -6.03 9.31 7.65
CA TRP A 120 -4.60 9.56 7.75
C TRP A 120 -4.08 10.36 6.56
N ALA A 121 -4.49 9.97 5.34
CA ALA A 121 -4.11 10.69 4.13
C ALA A 121 -4.74 12.09 4.06
N THR A 122 -6.03 12.22 4.40
CA THR A 122 -6.69 13.53 4.35
C THR A 122 -6.21 14.50 5.42
N ASP A 123 -5.81 14.03 6.61
CA ASP A 123 -5.17 14.87 7.62
C ASP A 123 -3.84 15.46 7.11
N TYR A 124 -3.10 14.71 6.30
CA TYR A 124 -1.91 15.22 5.62
C TYR A 124 -2.29 16.23 4.53
N LEU A 125 -3.26 15.92 3.66
CA LEU A 125 -3.69 16.83 2.58
C LEU A 125 -4.25 18.16 3.13
N LEU A 126 -4.94 18.13 4.28
CA LEU A 126 -5.38 19.32 5.01
C LEU A 126 -4.20 20.16 5.53
N LYS A 127 -3.07 19.56 5.88
CA LYS A 127 -1.86 20.34 6.23
C LYS A 127 -1.19 20.90 4.98
N ALA A 128 -1.08 20.10 3.93
CA ALA A 128 -0.47 20.47 2.66
C ALA A 128 -1.19 21.64 1.95
N THR A 129 -2.46 21.86 2.25
CA THR A 129 -3.31 22.90 1.65
C THR A 129 -3.75 23.96 2.66
N ALA A 130 -3.03 24.09 3.79
CA ALA A 130 -3.43 24.99 4.87
C ALA A 130 -3.27 26.48 4.53
N HIS A 131 -2.39 26.82 3.58
CA HIS A 131 -2.15 28.17 3.14
C HIS A 131 -2.95 28.48 1.86
N PRO A 132 -3.66 29.62 1.79
CA PRO A 132 -4.38 30.01 0.57
C PRO A 132 -3.46 30.04 -0.65
N ASN A 133 -3.96 29.57 -1.79
CA ASN A 133 -3.26 29.57 -3.09
C ASN A 133 -1.89 28.87 -3.07
N THR A 134 -1.66 27.96 -2.12
CA THR A 134 -0.42 27.21 -1.99
C THR A 134 -0.73 25.76 -1.65
N ILE A 135 -0.13 24.84 -2.40
CA ILE A 135 -0.21 23.40 -2.13
C ILE A 135 1.20 22.86 -2.00
N TYR A 136 1.51 22.23 -0.87
CA TYR A 136 2.75 21.51 -0.68
C TYR A 136 2.64 20.10 -1.29
N VAL A 137 3.37 19.86 -2.37
CA VAL A 137 3.17 18.70 -3.26
C VAL A 137 4.24 17.63 -3.10
N GLN A 138 5.38 17.98 -2.52
CA GLN A 138 6.44 17.01 -2.26
C GLN A 138 7.25 17.38 -1.03
N VAL A 139 7.65 16.38 -0.27
CA VAL A 139 8.61 16.52 0.84
C VAL A 139 9.69 15.47 0.64
N GLY A 140 10.95 15.87 0.48
CA GLY A 140 12.06 14.96 0.13
C GLY A 140 12.70 15.27 -1.22
N ASP A 141 14.02 15.22 -1.29
CA ASP A 141 14.77 15.15 -2.56
C ASP A 141 14.85 13.69 -3.00
N PRO A 142 14.28 13.31 -4.16
CA PRO A 142 14.20 11.92 -4.57
C PRO A 142 15.55 11.31 -4.90
N ASN A 143 16.51 12.08 -5.42
CA ASN A 143 17.81 11.54 -5.78
C ASN A 143 18.64 11.23 -4.53
N LYS A 144 18.56 12.10 -3.52
CA LYS A 144 19.23 11.86 -2.24
C LYS A 144 18.58 10.74 -1.44
N ASP A 145 17.25 10.70 -1.43
CA ASP A 145 16.46 9.64 -0.80
C ASP A 145 16.79 8.27 -1.42
N HIS A 146 16.79 8.16 -2.76
CA HIS A 146 17.08 6.90 -3.45
C HIS A 146 18.56 6.46 -3.37
N ALA A 147 19.47 7.35 -3.00
CA ALA A 147 20.89 7.02 -2.83
C ALA A 147 21.18 6.35 -1.48
N CYS A 148 20.23 6.37 -0.54
CA CYS A 148 20.38 5.77 0.79
C CYS A 148 19.40 4.59 0.95
N TRP A 149 19.91 3.47 1.46
CA TRP A 149 19.06 2.33 1.86
C TRP A 149 19.00 2.28 3.38
N GLU A 150 17.98 2.92 3.95
CA GLU A 150 17.82 3.01 5.40
C GLU A 150 16.37 2.84 5.83
N ARG A 151 16.16 2.72 7.15
CA ARG A 151 14.82 2.67 7.71
C ARG A 151 14.22 4.07 7.76
N PRO A 152 12.90 4.20 7.59
CA PRO A 152 12.21 5.47 7.77
C PRO A 152 12.39 6.06 9.17
N GLU A 153 12.82 5.31 10.17
CA GLU A 153 13.07 5.84 11.51
C GLU A 153 14.46 6.48 11.69
N ASP A 154 15.43 6.14 10.82
CA ASP A 154 16.85 6.47 11.00
C ASP A 154 17.37 7.57 10.05
N MET A 155 16.55 7.90 9.07
CA MET A 155 16.74 8.89 8.01
C MET A 155 17.65 10.07 8.33
N ASP A 156 18.58 10.39 7.43
CA ASP A 156 19.47 11.54 7.59
C ASP A 156 19.56 12.51 6.39
N THR A 157 18.93 12.18 5.27
CA THR A 157 18.94 12.99 4.04
C THR A 157 18.10 14.27 4.14
N PRO A 158 18.43 15.37 3.41
CA PRO A 158 17.61 16.58 3.42
C PRO A 158 16.22 16.38 2.76
N ARG A 159 15.15 16.84 3.42
CA ARG A 159 13.80 16.88 2.85
C ARG A 159 13.34 18.28 2.53
N THR A 160 13.76 18.74 1.37
CA THR A 160 13.21 19.92 0.72
C THR A 160 11.70 19.79 0.56
N VAL A 161 10.98 20.85 0.89
CA VAL A 161 9.54 20.94 0.68
C VAL A 161 9.28 21.69 -0.63
N TYR A 162 8.54 21.08 -1.54
CA TYR A 162 8.15 21.66 -2.82
C TYR A 162 6.68 22.05 -2.78
N LYS A 163 6.35 23.15 -3.43
CA LYS A 163 4.99 23.69 -3.51
C LYS A 163 4.64 24.10 -4.93
N VAL A 164 3.34 24.14 -5.19
CA VAL A 164 2.75 24.85 -6.32
C VAL A 164 1.96 26.04 -5.80
N ASP A 165 1.95 27.13 -6.56
CA ASP A 165 1.24 28.37 -6.26
C ASP A 165 0.87 29.10 -7.55
N SER A 166 0.28 30.30 -7.45
CA SER A 166 -0.14 31.08 -8.62
C SER A 166 1.01 31.44 -9.57
N SER A 167 2.25 31.47 -9.07
CA SER A 167 3.44 31.77 -9.89
C SER A 167 4.06 30.51 -10.49
N ASN A 168 3.87 29.36 -9.85
CA ASN A 168 4.34 28.05 -10.29
C ASN A 168 3.17 27.05 -10.22
N PRO A 169 2.24 27.07 -11.19
CA PRO A 169 0.99 26.33 -11.09
C PRO A 169 1.20 24.82 -11.26
N GLY A 170 0.24 24.05 -10.75
CA GLY A 170 0.18 22.59 -10.90
C GLY A 170 -1.26 22.10 -10.83
N SER A 171 -2.00 22.27 -11.93
CA SER A 171 -3.44 22.00 -11.98
C SER A 171 -3.78 20.55 -11.71
N GLU A 172 -2.94 19.60 -12.15
CA GLU A 172 -3.17 18.16 -12.00
C GLU A 172 -3.18 17.75 -10.53
N VAL A 173 -2.13 18.13 -9.78
CA VAL A 173 -2.02 17.82 -8.35
C VAL A 173 -3.02 18.61 -7.52
N ALA A 174 -3.37 19.84 -7.92
CA ALA A 174 -4.42 20.61 -7.28
C ALA A 174 -5.80 19.93 -7.44
N ALA A 175 -6.17 19.59 -8.68
CA ALA A 175 -7.43 18.93 -8.99
C ALA A 175 -7.55 17.57 -8.30
N GLU A 176 -6.49 16.76 -8.30
CA GLU A 176 -6.53 15.45 -7.63
C GLU A 176 -6.57 15.58 -6.11
N THR A 177 -5.90 16.58 -5.52
CA THR A 177 -6.01 16.86 -4.08
C THR A 177 -7.42 17.29 -3.72
N ALA A 178 -8.06 18.13 -4.54
CA ALA A 178 -9.46 18.51 -4.37
C ALA A 178 -10.40 17.29 -4.49
N ALA A 179 -10.17 16.42 -5.48
CA ALA A 179 -10.93 15.18 -5.68
C ALA A 179 -10.82 14.24 -4.47
N ALA A 180 -9.61 14.04 -3.95
CA ALA A 180 -9.34 13.22 -2.77
C ALA A 180 -10.10 13.72 -1.54
N LEU A 181 -10.02 15.02 -1.25
CA LEU A 181 -10.72 15.65 -0.13
C LEU A 181 -12.24 15.60 -0.31
N ALA A 182 -12.74 15.83 -1.52
CA ALA A 182 -14.16 15.76 -1.84
C ALA A 182 -14.71 14.32 -1.67
N ALA A 183 -14.02 13.31 -2.21
CA ALA A 183 -14.42 11.92 -2.08
C ALA A 183 -14.41 11.46 -0.61
N ALA A 184 -13.35 11.80 0.14
CA ALA A 184 -13.27 11.49 1.56
C ALA A 184 -14.36 12.19 2.38
N SER A 185 -14.80 13.40 1.98
CA SER A 185 -15.93 14.07 2.63
C SER A 185 -17.20 13.21 2.62
N LEU A 186 -17.42 12.43 1.56
CA LEU A 186 -18.56 11.51 1.45
C LEU A 186 -18.40 10.29 2.36
N VAL A 187 -17.19 9.74 2.48
CA VAL A 187 -16.87 8.64 3.39
C VAL A 187 -17.25 8.97 4.84
N PHE A 188 -16.93 10.19 5.28
CA PHE A 188 -17.18 10.63 6.65
C PHE A 188 -18.54 11.31 6.87
N ARG A 189 -19.35 11.51 5.81
CA ARG A 189 -20.58 12.32 5.87
C ARG A 189 -21.53 11.97 7.02
N LYS A 190 -21.66 10.67 7.35
CA LYS A 190 -22.52 10.19 8.43
C LYS A 190 -21.78 9.97 9.74
N SER A 191 -20.56 9.45 9.70
CA SER A 191 -19.80 9.05 10.91
C SER A 191 -19.08 10.22 11.58
N ASP A 192 -18.66 11.23 10.82
CA ASP A 192 -18.05 12.46 11.32
C ASP A 192 -18.46 13.66 10.43
N PRO A 193 -19.67 14.20 10.64
CA PRO A 193 -20.19 15.30 9.83
C PRO A 193 -19.36 16.59 9.91
N ALA A 194 -18.66 16.81 11.02
CA ALA A 194 -17.80 17.99 11.19
C ALA A 194 -16.55 17.89 10.31
N TYR A 195 -15.87 16.74 10.35
CA TYR A 195 -14.72 16.48 9.48
C TYR A 195 -15.12 16.43 8.00
N SER A 196 -16.27 15.82 7.68
CA SER A 196 -16.83 15.85 6.32
C SER A 196 -16.97 17.27 5.77
N ARG A 197 -17.54 18.20 6.54
CA ARG A 197 -17.65 19.62 6.14
C ARG A 197 -16.29 20.29 5.97
N LEU A 198 -15.34 20.02 6.86
CA LEU A 198 -13.97 20.55 6.75
C LEU A 198 -13.32 20.11 5.43
N LEU A 199 -13.37 18.81 5.11
CA LEU A 199 -12.81 18.25 3.88
C LEU A 199 -13.46 18.86 2.63
N ARG A 200 -14.80 18.93 2.60
CA ARG A 200 -15.54 19.53 1.49
C ARG A 200 -15.16 21.00 1.28
N ASN A 201 -15.08 21.78 2.35
CA ASN A 201 -14.74 23.19 2.26
C ASN A 201 -13.31 23.38 1.77
N ARG A 202 -12.37 22.53 2.23
CA ARG A 202 -11.00 22.57 1.71
C ARG A 202 -10.94 22.17 0.24
N ALA A 203 -11.66 21.14 -0.20
CA ALA A 203 -11.68 20.73 -1.60
C ALA A 203 -12.07 21.87 -2.54
N ILE A 204 -13.03 22.72 -2.12
CA ILE A 204 -13.47 23.89 -2.91
C ILE A 204 -12.38 24.97 -2.98
N SER A 205 -11.56 25.13 -1.94
CA SER A 205 -10.55 26.19 -1.88
C SER A 205 -9.17 25.79 -2.43
N VAL A 206 -9.00 24.55 -2.85
CA VAL A 206 -7.73 24.02 -3.41
C VAL A 206 -7.58 24.34 -4.89
N ILE A 207 -8.70 24.61 -5.57
CA ILE A 207 -8.79 24.90 -7.00
C ILE A 207 -8.73 26.42 -7.23
#